data_AF-A0A3E4UTR6-F1
#
_entry.id   AF-A0A3E4UTR6-F1
#
_cell.length_a   1.000
_cell.length_b   1.000
_cell.length_c   1.000
_cell.angle_alpha   90.00
_cell.angle_beta   90.00
_cell.angle_gamma   90.00
#
_symmetry.space_group_name_H-M   'P 1'
#
loop_
_entity.id
_entity.type
_entity.pdbx_description
1 polymer ?
#
loop_
_entity_poly.entity_id
_entity_poly.type
_entity_poly.pdbx_seq_one_letter_code
_entity_poly.pdbx_strand_id
1 'polypeptide(L)'
;MGYYLRMEEILSLQLKSQEQIERWKEELQEVGKTLEVLGDTNELQGEAGTKLKDNIKNIHMPIKTEIEALLDLFQENYSKYVLGFMELEESNTAII
;
A
#
# COMPACT_ATOMS: atom_id res chain seq x y z
N MET A 1 22.73 -23.76 -6.48
CA MET A 1 22.13 -23.01 -7.60
C MET A 1 21.62 -21.71 -7.00
N GLY A 2 22.48 -20.69 -6.96
CA GLY A 2 22.17 -19.44 -6.26
C GLY A 2 21.31 -18.56 -7.15
N TYR A 3 20.20 -18.05 -6.59
CA TYR A 3 19.38 -17.03 -7.24
C TYR A 3 20.15 -15.71 -7.24
N TYR A 4 21.03 -15.51 -8.22
CA TYR A 4 21.55 -14.18 -8.53
C TYR A 4 20.48 -13.50 -9.38
N LEU A 5 19.56 -12.77 -8.73
CA LEU A 5 18.74 -11.79 -9.43
C LEU A 5 19.70 -10.72 -9.96
N ARG A 6 19.59 -10.38 -11.25
CA ARG A 6 20.38 -9.28 -11.82
C ARG A 6 19.82 -7.94 -11.33
N MET A 7 20.67 -6.93 -11.19
CA MET A 7 20.24 -5.58 -10.78
C MET A 7 19.06 -5.06 -11.62
N GLU A 8 19.07 -5.31 -12.93
CA GLU A 8 17.96 -4.96 -13.84
C GLU A 8 16.63 -5.59 -13.45
N GLU A 9 16.65 -6.84 -12.97
CA GLU A 9 15.44 -7.59 -12.57
C GLU A 9 14.87 -7.00 -11.27
N ILE A 10 15.73 -6.64 -10.31
CA ILE A 10 15.32 -6.00 -9.06
C ILE A 10 14.73 -4.61 -9.31
N LEU A 11 15.36 -3.80 -10.16
CA LEU A 11 14.84 -2.48 -10.52
C LEU A 11 13.51 -2.59 -11.30
N SER A 12 13.38 -3.56 -12.19
CA SER A 12 12.12 -3.81 -12.90
C SER A 12 11.01 -4.24 -11.94
N LEU A 13 11.31 -5.11 -10.97
CA LEU A 13 10.36 -5.51 -9.93
C LEU A 13 9.99 -4.32 -9.03
N GLN A 14 10.94 -3.44 -8.70
CA GLN A 14 10.67 -2.22 -7.95
C GLN A 14 9.68 -1.31 -8.65
N LEU A 15 9.91 -1.03 -9.94
CA LEU A 15 9.04 -0.17 -10.72
C LEU A 15 7.61 -0.74 -10.77
N LYS A 16 7.48 -2.04 -11.10
CA LYS A 16 6.17 -2.72 -11.15
C LYS A 16 5.46 -2.73 -9.80
N SER A 17 6.21 -2.96 -8.72
CA SER A 17 5.70 -2.95 -7.35
C SER A 17 5.18 -1.56 -6.98
N GLN A 18 5.95 -0.52 -7.27
CA GLN A 18 5.56 0.87 -7.03
C GLN A 18 4.28 1.24 -7.80
N GLU A 19 4.23 0.95 -9.10
CA GLU A 19 3.03 1.20 -9.91
C GLU A 19 1.79 0.47 -9.36
N GLN A 20 1.95 -0.76 -8.87
CA GLN A 20 0.83 -1.51 -8.31
C GLN A 20 0.37 -0.96 -6.96
N ILE A 21 1.30 -0.53 -6.11
CA ILE A 21 0.99 0.09 -4.82
C ILE A 21 0.24 1.40 -5.03
N GLU A 22 0.69 2.26 -5.96
CA GLU A 22 -0.01 3.52 -6.24
C GLU A 22 -1.43 3.27 -6.75
N ARG A 23 -1.63 2.28 -7.64
CA ARG A 23 -2.99 1.87 -8.06
C ARG A 23 -3.86 1.44 -6.87
N TRP A 24 -3.33 0.61 -5.96
CA TRP A 24 -4.08 0.20 -4.76
C TRP A 24 -4.39 1.37 -3.83
N LYS A 25 -3.48 2.36 -3.70
CA LYS A 25 -3.74 3.57 -2.92
C LYS A 25 -4.85 4.40 -3.54
N GLU A 26 -4.87 4.56 -4.86
CA GLU A 26 -5.94 5.26 -5.59
C GLU A 26 -7.31 4.58 -5.38
N GLU A 27 -7.39 3.26 -5.60
CA GLU A 27 -8.60 2.48 -5.37
C GLU A 27 -9.09 2.60 -3.92
N LEU A 28 -8.17 2.53 -2.95
CA LEU A 28 -8.49 2.62 -1.53
C LEU A 28 -8.97 4.03 -1.13
N GLN A 29 -8.45 5.08 -1.76
CA GLN A 29 -8.95 6.44 -1.59
C GLN A 29 -10.38 6.59 -2.14
N GLU A 30 -10.68 6.02 -3.31
CA GLU A 30 -12.04 6.06 -3.88
C GLU A 30 -13.06 5.34 -2.99
N VAL A 31 -12.70 4.15 -2.49
CA VAL A 31 -13.52 3.42 -1.52
C VAL A 31 -13.71 4.24 -0.25
N GLY A 32 -12.64 4.87 0.26
CA GLY A 32 -12.70 5.73 1.44
C GLY A 32 -13.68 6.90 1.29
N LYS A 33 -13.61 7.63 0.18
CA LYS A 33 -14.55 8.73 -0.12
C LYS A 33 -16.00 8.25 -0.14
N THR A 34 -16.24 7.08 -0.74
CA THR A 34 -17.58 6.48 -0.80
C THR A 34 -18.08 6.12 0.61
N LEU A 35 -17.22 5.54 1.44
CA LEU A 35 -17.54 5.19 2.82
C LEU A 35 -17.80 6.44 3.68
N GLU A 36 -17.02 7.51 3.54
CA GLU A 36 -17.24 8.78 4.24
C GLU A 36 -18.62 9.36 3.91
N VAL A 37 -18.98 9.43 2.63
CA VAL A 37 -20.31 9.91 2.19
C VAL A 37 -21.43 9.06 2.80
N LEU A 38 -21.28 7.73 2.82
CA LEU A 38 -22.28 6.84 3.42
C LEU A 38 -22.35 6.96 4.95
N GLY A 39 -21.22 7.18 5.62
CA GLY A 39 -21.16 7.40 7.07
C GLY A 39 -21.84 8.69 7.50
N ASP A 40 -21.71 9.74 6.68
CA ASP A 40 -22.19 11.09 7.01
C ASP A 40 -23.58 11.42 6.43
N THR A 41 -24.12 10.60 5.53
CA THR A 41 -25.43 10.88 4.91
C THR A 41 -26.58 10.88 5.92
N ASN A 42 -27.50 11.84 5.79
CA ASN A 42 -28.73 11.89 6.61
C ASN A 42 -29.87 11.01 6.05
N GLU A 43 -29.67 10.38 4.90
CA GLU A 43 -30.66 9.50 4.25
C GLU A 43 -30.78 8.14 4.95
N LEU A 44 -29.70 7.67 5.57
CA LEU A 44 -29.69 6.44 6.36
C LEU A 44 -30.16 6.73 7.79
N GLN A 45 -31.37 6.27 8.11
CA GLN A 45 -32.06 6.50 9.38
C GLN A 45 -32.57 5.19 10.01
N GLY A 46 -33.03 5.30 11.26
CA GLY A 46 -33.47 4.16 12.06
C GLY A 46 -32.32 3.27 12.54
N GLU A 47 -32.66 2.21 13.27
CA GLU A 47 -31.67 1.33 13.90
C GLU A 47 -30.70 0.70 12.88
N ALA A 48 -31.21 0.27 11.72
CA ALA A 48 -30.39 -0.28 10.64
C ALA A 48 -29.41 0.76 10.06
N GLY A 49 -29.87 2.00 9.86
CA GLY A 49 -29.03 3.10 9.38
C GLY A 49 -27.92 3.45 10.38
N THR A 50 -28.24 3.53 11.68
CA THR A 50 -27.25 3.77 12.73
C THR A 50 -26.20 2.66 12.78
N LYS A 51 -26.61 1.39 12.75
CA LYS A 51 -25.67 0.26 12.75
C LYS A 51 -24.76 0.26 11.53
N LEU A 52 -25.27 0.62 10.36
CA LEU A 52 -24.45 0.73 9.15
C LEU A 52 -23.42 1.86 9.28
N LYS A 53 -23.83 3.05 9.74
CA LYS A 53 -22.90 4.17 9.99
C LYS A 53 -21.83 3.81 11.01
N ASP A 54 -22.23 3.18 12.12
CA ASP A 54 -21.30 2.73 13.15
C ASP A 54 -20.32 1.68 12.60
N ASN A 55 -20.80 0.76 11.76
CA ASN A 55 -19.96 -0.24 11.11
C ASN A 55 -18.95 0.40 10.14
N ILE A 56 -19.38 1.38 9.34
CA ILE A 56 -18.50 2.15 8.46
C ILE A 56 -17.42 2.87 9.29
N LYS A 57 -17.84 3.64 10.31
CA LYS A 57 -16.95 4.48 11.11
C LYS A 57 -15.98 3.69 11.98
N ASN A 58 -16.46 2.64 12.64
CA ASN A 58 -15.69 1.93 13.67
C ASN A 58 -14.96 0.69 13.13
N ILE A 59 -15.28 0.24 11.91
CA ILE A 59 -14.66 -0.96 11.32
C ILE A 59 -14.02 -0.63 9.98
N HIS A 60 -14.80 -0.19 8.99
CA HIS A 60 -14.28 -0.03 7.63
C HIS A 60 -13.27 1.12 7.49
N MET A 61 -13.54 2.28 8.10
CA MET A 61 -12.59 3.41 8.07
C MET A 61 -11.26 3.07 8.76
N PRO A 62 -11.23 2.48 9.97
CA PRO A 62 -9.98 2.00 10.57
C PRO A 62 -9.24 0.96 9.72
N ILE A 63 -9.95 0.00 9.12
CA ILE A 63 -9.33 -1.00 8.22
C ILE A 63 -8.68 -0.31 7.02
N LYS A 64 -9.36 0.66 6.41
CA LYS A 64 -8.79 1.45 5.31
C LYS A 64 -7.47 2.10 5.74
N THR A 65 -7.47 2.81 6.87
CA THR A 65 -6.27 3.49 7.39
C THR A 65 -5.12 2.51 7.64
N GLU A 66 -5.41 1.33 8.19
CA GLU A 66 -4.40 0.30 8.43
C GLU A 66 -3.81 -0.23 7.12
N ILE A 67 -4.65 -0.44 6.09
CA ILE A 67 -4.16 -0.87 4.77
C ILE A 67 -3.28 0.22 4.14
N GLU A 68 -3.64 1.49 4.22
CA GLU A 68 -2.81 2.61 3.74
C GLU A 68 -1.43 2.60 4.42
N ALA A 69 -1.40 2.47 5.76
CA ALA A 69 -0.16 2.40 6.51
C ALA A 69 0.70 1.17 6.15
N LEU A 70 0.09 0.02 5.90
CA LEU A 70 0.79 -1.19 5.48
C LEU A 70 1.38 -1.06 4.07
N LEU A 71 0.68 -0.40 3.14
CA LEU A 71 1.18 -0.11 1.79
C LEU A 71 2.39 0.84 1.84
N ASP A 72 2.34 1.88 2.67
CA ASP A 72 3.46 2.80 2.89
C ASP A 72 4.67 2.07 3.49
N LEU A 73 4.46 1.27 4.54
CA LEU A 73 5.51 0.49 5.19
C LEU A 73 6.15 -0.51 4.22
N PHE A 74 5.35 -1.17 3.38
CA PHE A 74 5.85 -2.09 2.37
C PHE A 74 6.73 -1.37 1.34
N GLN A 75 6.29 -0.21 0.84
CA GLN A 75 7.04 0.61 -0.11
C GLN A 75 8.37 1.10 0.48
N GLU A 76 8.38 1.54 1.73
CA GLU A 76 9.58 1.96 2.46
C GLU A 76 10.58 0.80 2.61
N ASN A 77 10.11 -0.35 3.09
CA ASN A 77 10.95 -1.53 3.32
C ASN A 77 11.52 -2.08 2.01
N TYR A 78 10.70 -2.11 0.95
CA TYR A 78 11.15 -2.57 -0.36
C TYR A 78 12.21 -1.62 -0.95
N SER A 79 12.05 -0.31 -0.78
CA SER A 79 13.04 0.67 -1.23
C SER A 79 14.39 0.50 -0.51
N LYS A 80 14.37 0.24 0.81
CA LYS A 80 15.58 -0.06 1.59
C LYS A 80 16.27 -1.34 1.10
N TYR A 81 15.50 -2.37 0.78
CA TYR A 81 16.03 -3.63 0.24
C TYR A 81 16.76 -3.40 -1.10
N VAL A 82 16.16 -2.64 -2.02
CA VAL A 82 16.80 -2.35 -3.31
C VAL A 82 18.07 -1.53 -3.14
N LEU A 83 18.05 -0.50 -2.28
CA LEU A 83 19.24 0.30 -1.99
C LEU A 83 20.39 -0.57 -1.46
N GLY A 84 20.13 -1.42 -0.47
CA GLY A 84 21.16 -2.31 0.06
C GLY A 84 21.70 -3.31 -0.98
N PHE A 85 20.86 -3.74 -1.92
CA PHE A 85 21.31 -4.57 -3.03
C PHE A 85 22.22 -3.80 -4.00
N MET A 86 21.87 -2.55 -4.33
CA MET A 86 22.70 -1.68 -5.18
C MET A 86 24.08 -1.43 -4.56
N GLU A 87 24.15 -1.14 -3.26
CA GLU A 87 25.41 -0.93 -2.52
C GLU A 87 26.31 -2.18 -2.55
N LEU A 88 25.72 -3.38 -2.47
CA LEU A 88 26.46 -4.65 -2.56
C LEU A 88 27.00 -4.90 -3.96
N GLU A 89 26.22 -4.64 -5.01
CA GLU A 89 26.66 -4.75 -6.41
C GLU A 89 27.79 -3.75 -6.73
N GLU A 90 27.67 -2.50 -6.28
CA GLU A 90 28.73 -1.48 -6.43
C GLU A 90 30.03 -1.90 -5.73
N SER A 91 29.93 -2.40 -4.49
CA SER A 91 31.09 -2.89 -3.74
C SER A 91 31.77 -4.08 -4.45
N ASN A 92 31.00 -5.03 -4.97
CA ASN A 92 31.53 -6.20 -5.68
C ASN A 92 32.20 -5.81 -7.01
N THR A 93 31.63 -4.85 -7.73
CA THR A 93 32.20 -4.38 -9.01
C THR A 93 33.41 -3.48 -8.84
N ALA A 94 33.56 -2.79 -7.70
CA ALA A 94 34.72 -1.96 -7.38
C ALA A 94 35.98 -2.75 -7.00
N ILE A 95 35.85 -4.04 -6.66
CA ILE A 95 36.95 -4.92 -6.24
C ILE A 95 37.57 -5.72 -7.43
N ILE A 96 36.92 -5.71 -8.60
CA ILE A 96 37.36 -6.39 -9.84
C ILE A 96 38.06 -5.39 -10.77
#